data_AF-A0A9E4WHJ7-F1
#
_entry.id   AF-A0A9E4WHJ7-F1
#
_cell.length_a   1.000
_cell.length_b   1.000
_cell.length_c   1.000
_cell.angle_alpha   90.00
_cell.angle_beta   90.00
_cell.angle_gamma   90.00
#
_symmetry.space_group_name_H-M   'P 1'
#
loop_
_entity.id
_entity.type
_entity.pdbx_description
1 polymer ?
#
loop_
_entity_poly.entity_id
_entity_poly.type
_entity_poly.pdbx_seq_one_letter_code
_entity_poly.pdbx_strand_id
1 'polypeptide(L)'
;MQNITPPADEDLAYVIGPYQEPIARVQPGETFQVSTLDAFGNRIDSPDLDLAEIIKLPYVNPCTGPIYIEGAAPGDTLAVTIDEISITRDYAVSCLIPEFGGLCGTVYTRVLNEPLPQRIMLHPIDEAGMVHDPNLDILPIPVEPFYGTIGTSPALEAISTLSP
;
A
#
# COMPACT_ATOMS: atom_id res chain seq x y z
N MET A 1 20.54 9.20 9.30
CA MET A 1 19.10 9.03 9.01
C MET A 1 18.78 7.56 9.18
N GLN A 2 17.84 7.21 10.06
CA GLN A 2 17.41 5.82 10.22
C GLN A 2 16.70 5.36 8.95
N ASN A 3 16.94 4.11 8.52
CA ASN A 3 16.19 3.47 7.45
C ASN A 3 15.34 2.35 8.05
N ILE A 4 14.03 2.51 8.01
CA ILE A 4 13.05 1.59 8.56
C ILE A 4 12.51 0.75 7.41
N THR A 5 12.78 -0.54 7.42
CA THR A 5 12.39 -1.46 6.34
C THR A 5 11.21 -2.32 6.76
N PRO A 6 10.44 -2.88 5.81
CA PRO A 6 9.41 -3.87 6.13
C PRO A 6 10.04 -5.04 6.91
N PRO A 7 9.33 -5.59 7.91
CA PRO A 7 9.75 -6.82 8.57
C PRO A 7 9.62 -8.02 7.62
N ALA A 8 9.91 -9.23 8.12
CA ALA A 8 9.67 -10.46 7.37
C ALA A 8 8.18 -10.63 7.02
N ASP A 9 7.88 -11.45 6.00
CA ASP A 9 6.53 -11.64 5.47
C ASP A 9 5.50 -12.04 6.54
N GLU A 10 5.92 -12.89 7.50
CA GLU A 10 5.10 -13.34 8.63
C GLU A 10 4.75 -12.23 9.64
N ASP A 11 5.54 -11.16 9.67
CA ASP A 11 5.43 -10.05 10.61
C ASP A 11 4.85 -8.78 9.96
N LEU A 12 4.45 -8.83 8.68
CA LEU A 12 3.85 -7.70 7.99
C LEU A 12 2.53 -7.27 8.64
N ALA A 13 2.39 -5.96 8.83
CA ALA A 13 1.20 -5.37 9.42
C ALA A 13 0.07 -5.22 8.38
N TYR A 14 -0.97 -6.04 8.49
CA TYR A 14 -2.21 -5.90 7.70
C TYR A 14 -3.34 -5.21 8.50
N VAL A 15 -3.06 -4.81 9.74
CA VAL A 15 -3.93 -4.01 10.60
C VAL A 15 -3.15 -2.88 11.24
N ILE A 16 -3.83 -1.76 11.52
CA ILE A 16 -3.34 -0.66 12.35
C ILE A 16 -4.00 -0.80 13.73
N GLY A 17 -3.18 -1.02 14.77
CA GLY A 17 -3.67 -1.29 16.13
C GLY A 17 -2.53 -1.38 17.16
N PRO A 18 -2.87 -1.46 18.46
CA PRO A 18 -1.90 -1.29 19.56
C PRO A 18 -1.17 -2.59 19.93
N TYR A 19 -1.36 -3.66 19.17
CA TYR A 19 -0.95 -5.02 19.58
C TYR A 19 0.39 -5.49 19.00
N GLN A 20 0.94 -4.76 18.02
CA GLN A 20 2.26 -5.05 17.47
C GLN A 20 3.33 -4.25 18.19
N GLU A 21 4.45 -4.91 18.50
CA GLU A 21 5.61 -4.22 19.04
C GLU A 21 6.20 -3.25 17.99
N PRO A 22 6.67 -2.06 18.39
CA PRO A 22 7.32 -1.16 17.47
C PRO A 22 8.57 -1.76 16.82
N ILE A 23 8.65 -1.68 15.50
CA ILE A 23 9.84 -2.11 14.75
C ILE A 23 10.95 -1.04 14.75
N ALA A 24 10.58 0.20 15.10
CA ALA A 24 11.48 1.34 15.21
C ALA A 24 10.99 2.33 16.27
N ARG A 25 11.90 3.15 16.77
CA ARG A 25 11.66 4.27 17.69
C ARG A 25 12.38 5.50 17.17
N VAL A 26 11.69 6.64 17.16
CA VAL A 26 12.23 7.93 16.68
C VAL A 26 11.87 9.06 17.65
N GLN A 27 12.68 10.12 17.65
CA GLN A 27 12.41 11.33 18.42
C GLN A 27 11.52 12.31 17.62
N PRO A 28 10.73 13.17 18.29
CA PRO A 28 10.06 14.28 17.62
C PRO A 28 11.05 15.16 16.83
N GLY A 29 10.74 15.42 15.56
CA GLY A 29 11.59 16.20 14.64
C GLY A 29 12.73 15.41 13.98
N GLU A 30 12.86 14.11 14.25
CA GLU A 30 13.82 13.26 13.57
C GLU A 30 13.37 12.94 12.13
N THR A 31 14.26 13.17 11.15
CA THR A 31 14.08 12.70 9.78
C THR A 31 14.55 11.24 9.67
N PHE A 32 13.68 10.39 9.10
CA PHE A 32 13.96 8.99 8.82
C PHE A 32 13.39 8.60 7.46
N GLN A 33 13.88 7.48 6.93
CA GLN A 33 13.42 6.88 5.68
C GLN A 33 12.61 5.62 5.98
N VAL A 34 11.55 5.40 5.20
CA VAL A 34 10.73 4.19 5.27
C VAL A 34 10.73 3.51 3.91
N SER A 35 11.20 2.27 3.86
CA SER A 35 10.98 1.40 2.70
C SER A 35 9.61 0.74 2.82
N THR A 36 8.87 0.62 1.72
CA THR A 36 7.54 -0.01 1.71
C THR A 36 7.46 -1.14 0.68
N LEU A 37 6.55 -2.07 0.92
CA LEU A 37 6.07 -2.98 -0.13
C LEU A 37 4.87 -2.34 -0.82
N ASP A 38 4.55 -2.80 -2.04
CA ASP A 38 3.29 -2.43 -2.68
C ASP A 38 2.07 -3.08 -2.03
N ALA A 39 0.87 -2.73 -2.50
CA ALA A 39 -0.40 -3.23 -1.99
C ALA A 39 -0.53 -4.77 -1.99
N PHE A 40 0.27 -5.47 -2.80
CA PHE A 40 0.25 -6.92 -2.98
C PHE A 40 1.47 -7.60 -2.33
N GLY A 41 2.32 -6.86 -1.63
CA GLY A 41 3.54 -7.38 -1.03
C GLY A 41 4.66 -7.64 -2.05
N ASN A 42 4.68 -6.88 -3.15
CA ASN A 42 5.60 -7.04 -4.30
C ASN A 42 5.50 -8.42 -4.97
N ARG A 43 4.34 -9.08 -4.91
CA ARG A 43 4.14 -10.45 -5.42
C ARG A 43 3.68 -10.52 -6.88
N ILE A 44 3.42 -9.38 -7.52
CA ILE A 44 2.93 -9.31 -8.90
C ILE A 44 4.05 -8.78 -9.80
N ASP A 45 4.61 -9.65 -10.64
CA ASP A 45 5.69 -9.35 -11.58
C ASP A 45 5.35 -9.74 -13.04
N SER A 46 4.16 -10.31 -13.29
CA SER A 46 3.70 -10.73 -14.60
C SER A 46 2.19 -10.52 -14.76
N PRO A 47 1.71 -10.15 -15.97
CA PRO A 47 0.29 -10.01 -16.25
C PRO A 47 -0.46 -11.35 -16.33
N ASP A 48 0.27 -12.48 -16.47
CA ASP A 48 -0.31 -13.82 -16.66
C ASP A 48 -0.55 -14.57 -15.34
N LEU A 49 -0.28 -13.94 -14.21
CA LEU A 49 -0.51 -14.52 -12.89
C LEU A 49 -2.00 -14.61 -12.57
N ASP A 50 -2.37 -15.59 -11.74
CA ASP A 50 -3.73 -15.67 -11.19
C ASP A 50 -3.81 -14.85 -9.89
N LEU A 51 -4.60 -13.76 -9.91
CA LEU A 51 -4.84 -12.94 -8.73
C LEU A 51 -5.43 -13.73 -7.57
N ALA A 52 -6.18 -14.80 -7.82
CA ALA A 52 -6.75 -15.62 -6.75
C ALA A 52 -5.68 -16.41 -5.97
N GLU A 53 -4.54 -16.70 -6.60
CA GLU A 53 -3.41 -17.36 -5.94
C GLU A 53 -2.53 -16.37 -5.16
N ILE A 54 -2.48 -15.11 -5.60
CA ILE A 54 -1.62 -14.07 -5.03
C ILE A 54 -2.33 -13.26 -3.94
N ILE A 55 -3.56 -12.82 -4.20
CA ILE A 55 -4.31 -11.90 -3.35
C ILE A 55 -5.23 -12.71 -2.44
N LYS A 56 -4.94 -12.67 -1.14
CA LYS A 56 -5.82 -13.21 -0.11
C LYS A 56 -6.47 -12.07 0.65
N LEU A 57 -7.62 -11.59 0.20
CA LEU A 57 -8.34 -10.55 0.93
C LEU A 57 -8.72 -11.03 2.34
N PRO A 58 -8.62 -10.17 3.38
CA PRO A 58 -8.26 -8.74 3.33
C PRO A 58 -6.76 -8.44 3.53
N TYR A 59 -5.86 -9.42 3.38
CA TYR A 59 -4.41 -9.27 3.56
C TYR A 59 -3.74 -8.58 2.35
N VAL A 60 -4.07 -7.31 2.17
CA VAL A 60 -3.49 -6.36 1.20
C VAL A 60 -3.01 -5.11 1.93
N ASN A 61 -2.25 -4.24 1.27
CA ASN A 61 -1.69 -3.01 1.84
C ASN A 61 -0.80 -3.25 3.09
N PRO A 62 0.22 -4.14 3.02
CA PRO A 62 1.13 -4.34 4.14
C PRO A 62 1.82 -3.02 4.52
N CYS A 63 1.63 -2.59 5.77
CA CYS A 63 2.21 -1.36 6.29
C CYS A 63 3.58 -1.62 6.91
N THR A 64 4.52 -0.70 6.71
CA THR A 64 5.82 -0.73 7.41
C THR A 64 5.69 0.03 8.71
N GLY A 65 5.80 -0.69 9.82
CA GLY A 65 5.59 -0.16 11.17
C GLY A 65 5.24 -1.27 12.16
N PRO A 66 4.75 -0.92 13.36
CA PRO A 66 4.54 0.45 13.84
C PRO A 66 5.86 1.15 14.20
N ILE A 67 5.88 2.47 14.03
CA ILE A 67 7.01 3.34 14.43
C ILE A 67 6.58 4.08 15.70
N TYR A 68 7.35 3.93 16.77
CA TYR A 68 7.06 4.57 18.05
C TYR A 68 7.71 5.96 18.12
N ILE A 69 6.91 6.97 18.45
CA ILE A 69 7.40 8.35 18.63
C ILE A 69 7.63 8.59 20.12
N GLU A 70 8.86 8.87 20.51
CA GLU A 70 9.21 9.08 21.91
C GLU A 70 8.46 10.28 22.51
N GLY A 71 7.82 10.04 23.66
CA GLY A 71 7.04 11.04 24.38
C GLY A 71 5.62 11.30 23.86
N ALA A 72 5.20 10.71 22.73
CA ALA A 72 3.83 10.86 22.24
C ALA A 72 2.82 10.13 23.14
N ALA A 73 1.70 10.78 23.45
CA ALA A 73 0.65 10.25 24.32
C ALA A 73 -0.76 10.47 23.74
N PRO A 74 -1.78 9.72 24.20
CA PRO A 74 -3.17 9.96 23.82
C PRO A 74 -3.60 11.40 24.07
N GLY A 75 -4.14 12.05 23.05
CA GLY A 75 -4.51 13.47 23.06
C GLY A 75 -3.54 14.37 22.29
N ASP A 76 -2.33 13.89 21.98
CA ASP A 76 -1.39 14.59 21.12
C ASP A 76 -1.77 14.49 19.64
N THR A 77 -1.11 15.29 18.81
CA THR A 77 -1.20 15.22 17.34
C THR A 77 0.19 14.97 16.75
N LEU A 78 0.30 13.97 15.88
CA LEU A 78 1.49 13.75 15.09
C LEU A 78 1.39 14.52 13.77
N ALA A 79 2.39 15.35 13.49
CA ALA A 79 2.56 15.99 12.19
C ALA A 79 3.67 15.28 11.44
N VAL A 80 3.34 14.70 10.28
CA VAL A 80 4.29 14.01 9.40
C VAL A 80 4.51 14.87 8.16
N THR A 81 5.76 15.28 7.92
CA THR A 81 6.15 15.93 6.66
C THR A 81 6.76 14.89 5.75
N ILE A 82 6.23 14.75 4.53
CA ILE A 82 6.79 13.86 3.52
C ILE A 82 7.73 14.69 2.66
N ASP A 83 9.05 14.53 2.87
CA ASP A 83 10.07 15.28 2.15
C ASP A 83 10.23 14.79 0.71
N GLU A 84 10.23 13.47 0.51
CA GLU A 84 10.42 12.83 -0.79
C GLU A 84 9.76 11.44 -0.80
N ILE A 85 9.28 11.00 -1.97
CA ILE A 85 8.91 9.61 -2.23
C ILE A 85 9.65 9.16 -3.49
N SER A 86 10.48 8.13 -3.37
CA SER A 86 11.19 7.52 -4.48
C SER A 86 10.57 6.17 -4.86
N ILE A 87 10.42 5.94 -6.17
CA ILE A 87 9.96 4.66 -6.70
C ILE A 87 11.14 3.70 -6.77
N THR A 88 10.98 2.48 -6.25
CA THR A 88 12.05 1.49 -6.12
C THR A 88 12.08 0.45 -7.24
N ARG A 89 11.18 0.57 -8.23
CA ARG A 89 11.01 -0.34 -9.37
C ARG A 89 10.66 0.42 -10.65
N ASP A 90 10.95 -0.18 -11.78
CA ASP A 90 10.71 0.34 -13.13
C ASP A 90 9.31 0.01 -13.68
N TYR A 91 8.37 -0.40 -12.81
CA TYR A 91 6.98 -0.61 -13.18
C TYR A 91 6.00 -0.37 -12.02
N ALA A 92 4.75 -0.04 -12.34
CA ALA A 92 3.62 -0.06 -11.41
C ALA A 92 2.65 -1.20 -11.75
N VAL A 93 1.77 -1.51 -10.80
CA VAL A 93 0.79 -2.60 -10.92
C VAL A 93 -0.61 -2.03 -10.72
N SER A 94 -1.51 -2.31 -11.67
CA SER A 94 -2.95 -2.15 -11.50
C SER A 94 -3.64 -3.49 -11.63
N CYS A 95 -4.70 -3.71 -10.85
CA CYS A 95 -5.48 -4.95 -10.92
C CYS A 95 -6.98 -4.66 -11.01
N LEU A 96 -7.69 -5.41 -11.85
CA LEU A 96 -9.12 -5.62 -11.71
C LEU A 96 -9.31 -6.86 -10.85
N ILE A 97 -9.70 -6.66 -9.59
CA ILE A 97 -9.93 -7.72 -8.63
C ILE A 97 -11.43 -8.05 -8.66
N PRO A 98 -11.83 -9.31 -8.88
CA PRO A 98 -13.23 -9.71 -8.84
C PRO A 98 -13.91 -9.25 -7.53
N GLU A 99 -15.11 -8.69 -7.66
CA GLU A 99 -15.91 -8.18 -6.54
C GLU A 99 -15.28 -7.03 -5.72
N PHE A 100 -14.29 -6.33 -6.29
CA PHE A 100 -13.65 -5.17 -5.65
C PHE A 100 -13.43 -4.04 -6.67
N GLY A 101 -14.17 -2.93 -6.51
CA GLY A 101 -14.06 -1.76 -7.38
C GLY A 101 -15.30 -0.88 -7.32
N GLY A 102 -15.23 0.31 -7.94
CA GLY A 102 -16.32 1.28 -7.94
C GLY A 102 -17.40 1.06 -9.02
N LEU A 103 -17.10 0.25 -10.04
CA LEU A 103 -17.97 0.01 -11.21
C LEU A 103 -18.40 -1.46 -11.32
N CYS A 104 -18.41 -2.20 -10.21
CA CYS A 104 -18.82 -3.60 -10.16
C CYS A 104 -19.60 -3.89 -8.88
N GLY A 105 -20.22 -5.08 -8.81
CA GLY A 105 -20.69 -5.65 -7.55
C GLY A 105 -19.53 -5.84 -6.56
N THR A 106 -19.82 -5.73 -5.26
CA THR A 106 -18.84 -6.04 -4.21
C THR A 106 -19.50 -6.78 -3.04
N VAL A 107 -18.69 -7.26 -2.09
CA VAL A 107 -19.20 -7.89 -0.85
C VAL A 107 -20.10 -6.96 -0.02
N TYR A 108 -19.94 -5.64 -0.20
CA TYR A 108 -20.76 -4.59 0.43
C TYR A 108 -21.90 -4.12 -0.48
N THR A 109 -21.64 -3.92 -1.77
CA THR A 109 -22.66 -3.54 -2.77
C THR A 109 -23.08 -4.76 -3.55
N ARG A 110 -23.98 -5.54 -2.93
CA ARG A 110 -24.36 -6.87 -3.42
C ARG A 110 -25.30 -6.77 -4.60
N VAL A 111 -24.89 -7.37 -5.72
CA VAL A 111 -25.68 -7.53 -6.95
C VAL A 111 -25.60 -8.98 -7.40
N LEU A 112 -26.42 -9.37 -8.38
CA LEU A 112 -26.47 -10.73 -8.93
C LEU A 112 -25.68 -10.90 -10.23
N ASN A 113 -25.05 -9.82 -10.70
CA ASN A 113 -24.22 -9.84 -11.91
C ASN A 113 -22.97 -10.71 -11.69
N GLU A 114 -22.49 -11.35 -12.75
CA GLU A 114 -21.18 -11.98 -12.73
C GLU A 114 -20.08 -10.93 -12.42
N PRO A 115 -19.05 -11.29 -11.63
CA PRO A 115 -17.92 -10.40 -11.39
C PRO A 115 -17.20 -10.02 -12.69
N LEU A 116 -16.55 -8.86 -12.71
CA LEU A 116 -15.64 -8.52 -13.80
C LEU A 116 -14.50 -9.55 -13.85
N PRO A 117 -14.04 -9.94 -15.06
CA PRO A 117 -12.90 -10.83 -15.19
C PRO A 117 -11.67 -10.18 -14.56
N GLN A 118 -10.85 -11.00 -13.89
CA GLN A 118 -9.60 -10.50 -13.35
C GLN A 118 -8.69 -9.98 -14.46
N ARG A 119 -7.88 -8.96 -14.13
CA ARG A 119 -6.86 -8.44 -15.04
C ARG A 119 -5.71 -7.86 -14.24
N ILE A 120 -4.48 -8.19 -14.62
CA ILE A 120 -3.26 -7.55 -14.14
C ILE A 120 -2.72 -6.66 -15.26
N MET A 121 -2.31 -5.45 -14.91
CA MET A 121 -1.64 -4.52 -15.81
C MET A 121 -0.34 -4.07 -15.16
N LEU A 122 0.77 -4.30 -15.86
CA LEU A 122 2.07 -3.76 -15.50
C LEU A 122 2.32 -2.50 -16.33
N HIS A 123 2.65 -1.41 -15.65
CA HIS A 123 2.86 -0.11 -16.26
C HIS A 123 4.34 0.24 -16.16
N PRO A 124 5.14 0.13 -17.24
CA PRO A 124 6.54 0.53 -17.22
C PRO A 124 6.70 1.99 -16.78
N ILE A 125 7.75 2.28 -16.03
CA ILE A 125 8.10 3.60 -15.53
C ILE A 125 9.53 3.92 -15.95
N ASP A 126 9.71 5.05 -16.62
CA ASP A 126 11.02 5.59 -16.97
C ASP A 126 11.09 7.11 -16.67
N GLU A 127 12.15 7.77 -17.14
CA GLU A 127 12.35 9.21 -16.95
C GLU A 127 11.27 10.08 -17.61
N ALA A 128 10.57 9.56 -18.64
CA ALA A 128 9.47 10.28 -19.29
C ALA A 128 8.15 10.14 -18.53
N GLY A 129 8.00 9.13 -17.68
CA GLY A 129 6.84 8.89 -16.83
C GLY A 129 6.40 7.43 -16.83
N MET A 130 5.15 7.20 -16.43
CA MET A 130 4.51 5.89 -16.45
C MET A 130 3.79 5.65 -17.78
N VAL A 131 4.13 4.56 -18.47
CA VAL A 131 3.41 4.09 -19.66
C VAL A 131 2.17 3.30 -19.21
N HIS A 132 0.97 3.84 -19.45
CA HIS A 132 -0.28 3.16 -19.07
C HIS A 132 -0.51 1.85 -19.83
N ASP A 133 -0.34 1.84 -21.15
CA ASP A 133 -0.39 0.64 -21.99
C ASP A 133 0.47 0.90 -23.24
N PRO A 134 1.49 0.07 -23.54
CA PRO A 134 2.37 0.28 -24.69
C PRO A 134 1.66 0.16 -26.05
N ASN A 135 0.42 -0.35 -26.09
CA ASN A 135 -0.37 -0.47 -27.32
C ASN A 135 -1.25 0.77 -27.57
N LEU A 136 -1.28 1.73 -26.64
CA LEU A 136 -2.04 2.97 -26.80
C LEU A 136 -1.13 4.11 -27.27
N ASP A 137 -1.62 4.89 -28.23
CA ASP A 137 -0.96 6.11 -28.70
C ASP A 137 -1.25 7.29 -27.75
N ILE A 138 -0.73 7.20 -26.53
CA ILE A 138 -0.81 8.24 -25.50
C ILE A 138 0.57 8.50 -24.90
N LEU A 139 0.80 9.74 -24.47
CA LEU A 139 2.05 10.11 -23.81
C LEU A 139 2.17 9.43 -22.43
N PRO A 140 3.40 9.16 -21.97
CA PRO A 140 3.65 8.74 -20.59
C PRO A 140 3.01 9.71 -19.59
N ILE A 141 2.43 9.15 -18.54
CA ILE A 141 1.74 9.88 -17.48
C ILE A 141 2.80 10.32 -16.44
N PRO A 142 2.83 11.61 -16.03
CA PRO A 142 3.74 12.06 -14.97
C PRO A 142 3.57 11.24 -13.68
N VAL A 143 4.69 10.88 -13.05
CA VAL A 143 4.68 10.11 -11.80
C VAL A 143 4.53 11.07 -10.61
N GLU A 144 3.36 11.03 -9.98
CA GLU A 144 3.02 11.83 -8.80
C GLU A 144 2.79 10.89 -7.59
N PRO A 145 3.86 10.45 -6.92
CA PRO A 145 3.75 9.46 -5.85
C PRO A 145 3.08 10.04 -4.60
N PHE A 146 2.30 9.20 -3.92
CA PHE A 146 1.69 9.51 -2.63
C PHE A 146 1.50 8.23 -1.81
N TYR A 147 1.32 8.37 -0.50
CA TYR A 147 1.01 7.24 0.39
C TYR A 147 -0.49 6.96 0.41
N GLY A 148 -0.89 5.75 0.03
CA GLY A 148 -2.29 5.31 0.10
C GLY A 148 -2.74 4.94 1.51
N THR A 149 -1.86 4.35 2.34
CA THR A 149 -2.14 3.98 3.73
C THR A 149 -1.09 4.59 4.65
N ILE A 150 -1.53 5.47 5.54
CA ILE A 150 -0.73 6.05 6.62
C ILE A 150 -1.67 6.35 7.78
N GLY A 151 -1.30 5.97 9.00
CA GLY A 151 -2.18 6.14 10.15
C GLY A 151 -1.51 5.84 11.48
N THR A 152 -2.15 6.29 12.55
CA THR A 152 -1.75 6.01 13.93
C THR A 152 -2.63 4.92 14.52
N SER A 153 -2.09 4.16 15.48
CA SER A 153 -2.86 3.15 16.21
C SER A 153 -4.12 3.76 16.83
N PRO A 154 -5.32 3.17 16.63
CA PRO A 154 -6.45 3.43 17.50
C PRO A 154 -6.14 3.00 18.94
N ALA A 155 -6.94 3.49 19.91
CA ALA A 155 -6.69 3.28 21.33
C ALA A 155 -6.83 1.81 21.79
N LEU A 156 -7.71 1.05 21.13
CA LEU A 156 -7.99 -0.34 21.50
C LEU A 156 -8.12 -1.26 20.29
N GLU A 157 -8.75 -0.80 19.21
CA GLU A 157 -9.10 -1.66 18.08
C GLU A 157 -7.88 -2.06 17.23
N ALA A 158 -8.08 -3.03 16.34
CA ALA A 158 -7.17 -3.28 15.23
C ALA A 158 -7.98 -3.19 13.94
N ILE A 159 -7.69 -2.16 13.14
CA ILE A 159 -8.45 -1.84 11.93
C ILE A 159 -7.66 -2.33 10.73
N SER A 160 -8.32 -2.99 9.77
CA SER A 160 -7.67 -3.44 8.53
C SER A 160 -7.04 -2.26 7.79
N THR A 161 -5.85 -2.47 7.23
CA THR A 161 -5.18 -1.51 6.31
C THR A 161 -5.93 -1.31 4.99
N LEU A 162 -7.02 -2.04 4.76
CA LEU A 162 -7.96 -1.81 3.66
C LEU A 162 -9.09 -0.84 4.02
N SER A 163 -9.20 -0.44 5.29
CA SER A 163 -10.21 0.51 5.79
C SER A 163 -9.56 1.83 6.19
N PRO A 164 -10.15 2.99 5.83
CA PRO A 164 -9.73 4.29 6.36
C PRO A 164 -10.23 4.53 7.78
#